data_AF-V2XPZ2-F1
#
_entry.id   AF-V2XPZ2-F1
#
_cell.length_a   1.000
_cell.length_b   1.000
_cell.length_c   1.000
_cell.angle_alpha   90.00
_cell.angle_beta   90.00
_cell.angle_gamma   90.00
#
_symmetry.space_group_name_H-M   'P 1'
#
loop_
_entity.id
_entity.type
_entity.pdbx_description
1 polymer ?
#
loop_
_entity_poly.entity_id
_entity_poly.type
_entity_poly.pdbx_seq_one_letter_code
_entity_poly.pdbx_strand_id
1 'polypeptide(L)'
;MSLLFVKLEWKDLKNAFKKHYLPIDIKADAQLRIEDMKMGERADSYVNEFQVLADESGYDDEALAHIFRKGLPFVLADKILNQPQGRPKDLNGWYEAAIRFDEQYKYAKAVQKPRRFQMANEKKKKFEKKETTVNRMETGRLSEEDRREYMKDGRCFRCAKQGHLSRDCPMKNAEKAPEKAAKKTPREAYVKIQAMFKEYSHEEQKELLNIMEDEGF
;
A
#
# COMPACT_ATOMS: atom_id res chain seq x y z
N MET A 1 31.75 25.08 62.26
CA MET A 1 30.90 24.31 61.34
C MET A 1 31.79 23.56 60.38
N SER A 2 32.14 22.32 60.70
CA SER A 2 32.95 21.48 59.79
C SER A 2 32.01 20.83 58.78
N LEU A 3 32.09 21.28 57.53
CA LEU A 3 31.43 20.63 56.40
C LEU A 3 32.10 19.27 56.17
N LEU A 4 31.40 18.20 56.51
CA LEU A 4 31.79 16.83 56.20
C LEU A 4 31.75 16.66 54.68
N PHE A 5 32.93 16.65 54.07
CA PHE A 5 33.10 16.26 52.68
C PHE A 5 32.89 14.74 52.60
N VAL A 6 31.67 14.32 52.22
CA VAL A 6 31.37 12.90 51.98
C VAL A 6 32.18 12.47 50.77
N LYS A 7 33.21 11.68 51.02
CA LYS A 7 34.05 11.07 49.99
C LYS A 7 33.21 9.99 49.29
N LEU A 8 32.58 10.37 48.18
CA LEU A 8 31.81 9.44 47.35
C LEU A 8 32.76 8.39 46.76
N GLU A 9 32.65 7.16 47.25
CA GLU A 9 33.42 6.03 46.76
C GLU A 9 32.93 5.63 45.36
N TRP A 10 33.83 5.16 44.50
CA TRP A 10 33.50 4.72 43.12
C TRP A 10 32.39 3.66 43.09
N LYS A 11 32.29 2.83 44.13
CA LYS A 11 31.21 1.85 44.30
C LYS A 11 29.84 2.50 44.43
N ASP A 12 29.73 3.61 45.16
CA ASP A 12 28.47 4.31 45.38
C ASP A 12 28.00 5.01 44.11
N LEU A 13 28.93 5.62 43.38
CA LEU A 13 28.66 6.20 42.06
C LEU A 13 28.21 5.13 41.06
N LYS A 14 28.91 3.99 41.00
CA LYS A 14 28.54 2.87 40.11
C LYS A 14 27.16 2.32 40.46
N ASN A 15 26.82 2.18 41.73
CA ASN A 15 25.51 1.70 42.16
C ASN A 15 24.39 2.71 41.89
N ALA A 16 24.62 4.00 42.16
CA ALA A 16 23.67 5.05 41.83
C ALA A 16 23.45 5.17 40.32
N PHE A 17 24.51 5.04 39.52
CA PHE A 17 24.43 5.03 38.06
C PHE A 17 23.60 3.85 37.55
N LYS A 18 23.89 2.63 38.02
CA LYS A 18 23.09 1.45 37.66
C LYS A 18 21.63 1.62 38.04
N LYS A 19 21.35 2.16 39.24
CA LYS A 19 19.98 2.37 39.72
C LYS A 19 19.21 3.45 38.93
N HIS A 20 19.89 4.50 38.47
CA HIS A 20 19.25 5.62 37.77
C HIS A 20 19.19 5.46 36.24
N TYR A 21 20.17 4.78 35.65
CA TYR A 21 20.35 4.75 34.19
C TYR A 21 20.21 3.35 33.57
N LEU A 22 20.25 2.27 34.35
CA LEU A 22 19.87 0.95 33.82
C LEU A 22 18.38 0.72 34.10
N PRO A 23 17.64 0.16 33.14
CA PRO A 23 16.34 -0.43 33.42
C PRO A 23 16.45 -1.37 34.63
N ILE A 24 15.45 -1.33 35.51
CA ILE A 24 15.36 -2.16 36.73
C ILE A 24 15.58 -3.65 36.43
N ASP A 25 15.29 -4.07 35.19
CA ASP A 25 15.68 -5.37 34.66
C ASP A 25 16.01 -5.25 33.15
N ILE A 26 17.31 -5.22 32.81
CA ILE A 26 17.80 -5.17 31.42
C ILE A 26 17.31 -6.40 30.64
N LYS A 27 17.27 -7.57 31.29
CA LYS A 27 16.87 -8.82 30.65
C LYS A 27 15.37 -8.81 30.35
N ALA A 28 14.55 -8.39 31.31
CA ALA A 28 13.10 -8.29 31.08
C ALA A 28 12.75 -7.22 30.02
N ASP A 29 13.44 -6.07 29.99
CA ASP A 29 13.24 -5.07 28.93
C ASP A 29 13.66 -5.62 27.56
N ALA A 30 14.79 -6.32 27.47
CA ALA A 30 15.24 -6.96 26.23
C ALA A 30 14.24 -8.02 25.75
N GLN A 31 13.70 -8.84 26.66
CA GLN A 31 12.68 -9.85 26.35
C GLN A 31 11.38 -9.22 25.84
N LEU A 32 10.88 -8.16 26.48
CA LEU A 32 9.70 -7.44 26.01
C LEU A 32 9.92 -6.85 24.62
N ARG A 33 11.07 -6.20 24.41
CA ARG A 33 11.40 -5.57 23.12
C ARG A 33 11.56 -6.58 22.00
N ILE A 34 12.26 -7.69 22.23
CA ILE A 34 12.52 -8.67 21.18
C ILE A 34 11.25 -9.40 20.74
N GLU A 35 10.31 -9.64 21.66
CA GLU A 35 9.04 -10.32 21.36
C GLU A 35 8.08 -9.49 20.50
N ASP A 36 8.09 -8.17 20.70
CA ASP A 36 7.28 -7.21 19.96
C ASP A 36 7.98 -6.69 18.70
N MET A 37 9.28 -7.00 18.54
CA MET A 37 10.08 -6.51 17.43
C MET A 37 9.54 -6.97 16.09
N LYS A 38 9.28 -6.01 15.20
CA LYS A 38 8.85 -6.25 13.82
C LYS A 38 9.87 -5.72 12.82
N MET A 39 10.07 -6.45 11.74
CA MET A 39 10.88 -5.98 10.62
C MET A 39 10.21 -4.76 9.97
N GLY A 40 10.97 -3.68 9.85
CA GLY A 40 10.59 -2.47 9.12
C GLY A 40 10.88 -2.57 7.62
N GLU A 41 11.45 -1.50 7.04
CA GLU A 41 11.71 -1.44 5.60
C GLU A 41 12.90 -2.30 5.16
N ARG A 42 13.91 -2.51 6.02
CA ARG A 42 15.11 -3.27 5.66
C ARG A 42 15.38 -4.42 6.61
N ALA A 43 15.67 -5.57 6.03
CA ALA A 43 15.96 -6.79 6.80
C ALA A 43 17.31 -6.71 7.54
N ASP A 44 18.31 -6.03 6.99
CA ASP A 44 19.62 -5.87 7.61
C ASP A 44 19.56 -5.05 8.91
N SER A 45 18.82 -3.94 8.91
CA SER A 45 18.56 -3.15 10.13
C SER A 45 17.84 -3.98 11.18
N TYR A 46 16.82 -4.74 10.77
CA TYR A 46 16.08 -5.62 11.68
C TYR A 46 16.98 -6.71 12.30
N VAL A 47 17.81 -7.38 11.50
CA VAL A 47 18.75 -8.42 11.99
C VAL A 47 19.73 -7.83 13.00
N ASN A 48 20.32 -6.67 12.73
CA ASN A 48 21.31 -6.06 13.62
C ASN A 48 20.72 -5.70 14.98
N GLU A 49 19.54 -5.08 15.00
CA GLU A 49 18.86 -4.75 16.25
C GLU A 49 18.38 -6.01 17.00
N PHE A 50 17.92 -7.02 16.26
CA PHE A 50 17.50 -8.29 16.84
C PHE A 50 18.66 -9.03 17.53
N GLN A 51 19.85 -9.03 16.93
CA GLN A 51 21.04 -9.65 17.52
C GLN A 51 21.42 -9.03 18.87
N VAL A 52 21.39 -7.70 18.97
CA VAL A 52 21.67 -6.99 20.23
C VAL A 52 20.69 -7.41 21.32
N LEU A 53 19.38 -7.43 21.01
CA LEU A 53 18.37 -7.84 21.97
C LEU A 53 18.42 -9.34 22.29
N ALA A 54 18.81 -10.17 21.32
CA ALA A 54 18.94 -11.62 21.51
C ALA A 54 19.99 -11.92 22.59
N ASP A 55 21.17 -11.29 22.48
CA ASP A 55 22.25 -11.43 23.45
C ASP A 55 21.83 -11.00 24.87
N GLU A 56 21.04 -9.92 24.98
CA GLU A 56 20.57 -9.37 26.25
C GLU A 56 19.38 -10.16 26.85
N SER A 57 18.57 -10.79 26.02
CA SER A 57 17.34 -11.52 26.43
C SER A 57 17.63 -12.85 27.14
N GLY A 58 18.76 -13.48 26.83
CA GLY A 58 19.13 -14.82 27.30
C GLY A 58 18.19 -15.94 26.84
N TYR A 59 17.48 -15.75 25.73
CA TYR A 59 16.73 -16.81 25.05
C TYR A 59 17.67 -17.78 24.34
N ASP A 60 17.21 -19.00 24.12
CA ASP A 60 17.90 -19.98 23.29
C ASP A 60 17.61 -19.76 21.80
N ASP A 61 18.46 -20.33 20.94
CA ASP A 61 18.35 -20.15 19.48
C ASP A 61 17.00 -20.63 18.91
N GLU A 62 16.37 -21.63 19.54
CA GLU A 62 15.07 -22.14 19.10
C GLU A 62 13.94 -21.15 19.40
N ALA A 63 13.89 -20.57 20.60
CA ALA A 63 12.95 -19.50 20.91
C ALA A 63 13.23 -18.26 20.07
N LEU A 64 14.49 -17.87 19.91
CA LEU A 64 14.88 -16.73 19.09
C LEU A 64 14.48 -16.91 17.62
N ALA A 65 14.65 -18.11 17.04
CA ALA A 65 14.22 -18.38 15.68
C ALA A 65 12.70 -18.25 15.52
N HIS A 66 11.93 -18.71 16.52
CA HIS A 66 10.49 -18.54 16.54
C HIS A 66 10.08 -17.07 16.62
N ILE A 67 10.69 -16.29 17.54
CA ILE A 67 10.42 -14.87 17.73
C ILE A 67 10.79 -14.07 16.47
N PHE A 68 11.98 -14.31 15.91
CA PHE A 68 12.45 -13.67 14.68
C PHE A 68 11.46 -13.90 13.53
N ARG A 69 11.03 -15.15 13.33
CA ARG A 69 10.05 -15.49 12.31
C ARG A 69 8.71 -14.77 12.51
N LYS A 70 8.24 -14.61 13.76
CA LYS A 70 7.02 -13.86 14.10
C LYS A 70 7.16 -12.36 13.82
N GLY A 71 8.38 -11.83 13.80
CA GLY A 71 8.68 -10.44 13.48
C GLY A 71 8.79 -10.13 11.99
N LEU A 72 8.97 -11.13 11.12
CA LEU A 72 9.06 -10.95 9.68
C LEU A 72 7.69 -10.66 9.02
N PRO A 73 7.66 -9.93 7.89
CA PRO A 73 6.45 -9.79 7.09
C PRO A 73 6.02 -11.14 6.53
N PHE A 74 4.71 -11.43 6.57
CA PHE A 74 4.17 -12.74 6.17
C PHE A 74 4.68 -13.22 4.81
N VAL A 75 4.68 -12.33 3.80
CA VAL A 75 5.13 -12.66 2.44
C VAL A 75 6.60 -13.09 2.40
N LEU A 76 7.44 -12.46 3.23
CA LEU A 76 8.86 -12.79 3.31
C LEU A 76 9.07 -14.12 4.03
N ALA A 77 8.41 -14.31 5.18
CA ALA A 77 8.48 -15.55 5.95
C ALA A 77 7.96 -16.77 5.15
N ASP A 78 6.83 -16.61 4.45
CA ASP A 78 6.26 -17.65 3.58
C ASP A 78 7.23 -18.02 2.45
N LYS A 79 7.85 -17.02 1.81
CA LYS A 79 8.86 -17.25 0.77
C LYS A 79 10.10 -18.00 1.29
N ILE A 80 10.53 -17.73 2.53
CA ILE A 80 11.64 -18.44 3.19
C ILE A 80 11.24 -19.89 3.54
N LEU A 81 9.97 -20.14 3.88
CA LEU A 81 9.50 -21.48 4.24
C LEU A 81 9.31 -22.38 3.02
N ASN A 82 8.85 -21.83 1.90
CA ASN A 82 8.48 -22.58 0.69
C ASN A 82 9.65 -22.78 -0.29
N GLN A 83 10.90 -22.77 0.21
CA GLN A 83 12.09 -22.91 -0.62
C GLN A 83 12.43 -24.37 -0.96
N PRO A 84 12.97 -24.65 -2.16
CA PRO A 84 13.43 -26.00 -2.52
C PRO A 84 14.56 -26.51 -1.60
N GLN A 85 15.47 -25.63 -1.19
CA GLN A 85 16.52 -25.94 -0.22
C GLN A 85 16.01 -26.24 1.20
N GLY A 86 14.70 -26.09 1.45
CA GLY A 86 14.08 -26.31 2.74
C GLY A 86 14.16 -25.10 3.68
N ARG A 87 13.51 -25.27 4.84
CA ARG A 87 13.47 -24.28 5.93
C ARG A 87 14.87 -24.12 6.55
N PRO A 88 15.30 -22.89 6.89
CA PRO A 88 16.51 -22.68 7.69
C PRO A 88 16.44 -23.42 9.04
N LYS A 89 17.53 -24.08 9.42
CA LYS A 89 17.58 -24.93 10.63
C LYS A 89 18.04 -24.16 11.87
N ASP A 90 18.74 -23.07 11.65
CA ASP A 90 19.45 -22.26 12.62
C ASP A 90 19.07 -20.80 12.46
N LEU A 91 19.25 -20.03 13.55
CA LEU A 91 18.91 -18.62 13.60
C LEU A 91 19.69 -17.79 12.56
N ASN A 92 20.97 -18.12 12.34
CA ASN A 92 21.79 -17.44 11.33
C ASN A 92 21.27 -17.70 9.90
N GLY A 93 20.87 -18.93 9.59
CA GLY A 93 20.19 -19.24 8.33
C GLY A 93 18.91 -18.42 8.11
N TRP A 94 18.18 -18.09 9.17
CA TRP A 94 17.02 -17.19 9.09
C TRP A 94 17.42 -15.76 8.76
N TYR A 95 18.49 -15.24 9.36
CA TYR A 95 19.02 -13.90 9.09
C TYR A 95 19.45 -13.74 7.63
N GLU A 96 20.28 -14.66 7.14
CA GLU A 96 20.79 -14.64 5.76
C GLU A 96 19.64 -14.74 4.75
N ALA A 97 18.66 -15.61 5.01
CA ALA A 97 17.50 -15.76 4.14
C ALA A 97 16.65 -14.47 4.10
N ALA A 98 16.38 -13.85 5.26
CA ALA A 98 15.61 -12.62 5.34
C ALA A 98 16.26 -11.48 4.54
N ILE A 99 17.56 -11.25 4.72
CA ILE A 99 18.31 -10.23 3.99
C ILE A 99 18.28 -10.49 2.49
N ARG A 100 18.62 -11.72 2.07
CA ARG A 100 18.67 -12.10 0.65
C ARG A 100 17.32 -11.89 -0.05
N PHE A 101 16.20 -12.28 0.57
CA PHE A 101 14.89 -12.16 -0.07
C PHE A 101 14.32 -10.75 -0.04
N ASP A 102 14.64 -9.95 0.98
CA ASP A 102 14.30 -8.53 1.02
C ASP A 102 15.02 -7.78 -0.12
N GLU A 103 16.32 -8.02 -0.29
CA GLU A 103 17.10 -7.45 -1.39
C GLU A 103 16.57 -7.89 -2.76
N GLN A 104 16.29 -9.19 -2.93
CA GLN A 104 15.72 -9.71 -4.18
C GLN A 104 14.37 -9.05 -4.49
N TYR A 105 13.52 -8.85 -3.48
CA TYR A 105 12.23 -8.19 -3.64
C TYR A 105 12.40 -6.73 -4.03
N LYS A 106 13.29 -5.98 -3.37
CA LYS A 106 13.61 -4.60 -3.70
C LYS A 106 14.17 -4.47 -5.11
N TYR A 107 15.09 -5.34 -5.50
CA TYR A 107 15.63 -5.38 -6.86
C TYR A 107 14.53 -5.67 -7.89
N ALA A 108 13.72 -6.70 -7.68
CA ALA A 108 12.61 -7.02 -8.58
C ALA A 108 11.63 -5.85 -8.71
N LYS A 109 11.28 -5.19 -7.60
CA LYS A 109 10.40 -4.01 -7.57
C LYS A 109 11.01 -2.81 -8.31
N ALA A 110 12.33 -2.61 -8.22
CA ALA A 110 13.05 -1.56 -8.93
C ALA A 110 13.10 -1.82 -10.44
N VAL A 111 13.44 -3.05 -10.85
CA VAL A 111 13.52 -3.45 -12.27
C VAL A 111 12.15 -3.49 -12.94
N GLN A 112 11.07 -3.77 -12.18
CA GLN A 112 9.73 -3.94 -12.74
C GLN A 112 8.98 -2.63 -13.03
N LYS A 113 9.51 -1.45 -12.67
CA LYS A 113 8.93 -0.18 -13.09
C LYS A 113 9.35 0.19 -14.53
N PRO A 114 8.43 0.43 -15.50
CA PRO A 114 6.98 0.17 -15.47
C PRO A 114 6.48 -0.62 -16.69
N ARG A 115 5.93 -1.83 -16.44
CA ARG A 115 4.99 -2.52 -17.36
C ARG A 115 3.73 -1.70 -17.69
N ARG A 116 3.48 -0.59 -16.98
CA ARG A 116 2.37 0.34 -17.25
C ARG A 116 2.47 1.01 -18.63
N PHE A 117 3.67 1.13 -19.19
CA PHE A 117 3.87 1.63 -20.57
C PHE A 117 3.70 0.55 -21.64
N GLN A 118 3.80 -0.74 -21.29
CA GLN A 118 3.66 -1.84 -22.25
C GLN A 118 2.20 -2.23 -22.49
N MET A 119 1.37 -2.24 -21.43
CA MET A 119 -0.08 -2.53 -21.51
C MET A 119 -0.89 -1.48 -22.31
N ALA A 120 -0.37 -0.25 -22.46
CA ALA A 120 -0.97 0.76 -23.32
C ALA A 120 -0.76 0.46 -24.83
N ASN A 121 0.30 -0.27 -25.18
CA ASN A 121 0.67 -0.55 -26.56
C ASN A 121 -0.02 -1.82 -27.10
N GLU A 122 -0.24 -2.83 -26.25
CA GLU A 122 -0.96 -4.05 -26.62
C GLU A 122 -2.46 -3.83 -26.84
N LYS A 123 -3.08 -2.89 -26.11
CA LYS A 123 -4.48 -2.49 -26.36
C LYS A 123 -4.68 -1.81 -27.72
N LYS A 124 -3.65 -1.15 -28.28
CA LYS A 124 -3.71 -0.56 -29.63
C LYS A 124 -3.66 -1.63 -30.73
N LYS A 125 -2.80 -2.65 -30.59
CA LYS A 125 -2.70 -3.75 -31.57
C LYS A 125 -3.97 -4.63 -31.67
N LYS A 126 -4.76 -4.74 -30.61
CA LYS A 126 -5.99 -5.57 -30.61
C LYS A 126 -7.20 -4.88 -31.26
N PHE A 127 -7.15 -3.56 -31.50
CA PHE A 127 -8.24 -2.82 -32.13
C PHE A 127 -8.17 -2.78 -33.66
N GLU A 128 -7.03 -3.17 -34.25
CA GLU A 128 -6.75 -3.02 -35.69
C GLU A 128 -7.07 -4.28 -36.51
N LYS A 129 -7.51 -5.37 -35.87
CA LYS A 129 -7.84 -6.65 -36.54
C LYS A 129 -9.19 -7.22 -36.07
N LYS A 130 -10.27 -6.51 -36.37
CA LYS A 130 -11.63 -7.07 -36.49
C LYS A 130 -12.36 -6.41 -37.65
N GLU A 131 -11.83 -6.60 -38.86
CA GLU A 131 -12.68 -6.64 -40.04
C GLU A 131 -13.37 -8.01 -40.05
N THR A 132 -14.64 -8.05 -39.67
CA THR A 132 -15.64 -8.98 -40.22
C THR A 132 -17.00 -8.65 -39.63
N THR A 133 -17.94 -8.41 -40.55
CA THR A 133 -19.39 -8.66 -40.46
C THR A 133 -20.20 -7.81 -39.48
N VAL A 134 -20.86 -6.81 -40.09
CA VAL A 134 -22.25 -6.33 -39.94
C VAL A 134 -22.90 -6.28 -38.55
N ASN A 135 -23.56 -5.13 -38.33
CA ASN A 135 -24.42 -4.72 -37.21
C ASN A 135 -23.71 -4.18 -35.96
N ARG A 136 -23.44 -2.86 -35.97
CA ARG A 136 -23.25 -2.11 -34.73
C ARG A 136 -23.80 -0.68 -34.81
N MET A 137 -25.11 -0.55 -34.64
CA MET A 137 -25.68 0.65 -34.03
C MET A 137 -25.30 0.66 -32.54
N GLU A 138 -24.10 1.13 -32.18
CA GLU A 138 -23.83 1.51 -30.76
C GLU A 138 -22.57 2.34 -30.51
N THR A 139 -21.65 2.51 -31.47
CA THR A 139 -20.45 3.32 -31.26
C THR A 139 -20.25 4.28 -32.41
N GLY A 140 -20.74 5.52 -32.24
CA GLY A 140 -20.90 6.55 -33.26
C GLY A 140 -19.61 7.10 -33.87
N ARG A 141 -18.86 6.28 -34.61
CA ARG A 141 -17.83 6.73 -35.53
C ARG A 141 -17.92 5.92 -36.82
N LEU A 142 -18.63 6.47 -37.81
CA LEU A 142 -18.60 6.00 -39.19
C LEU A 142 -17.21 6.24 -39.78
N SER A 143 -16.76 5.36 -40.68
CA SER A 143 -15.54 5.59 -41.46
C SER A 143 -15.71 6.83 -42.36
N GLU A 144 -14.61 7.36 -42.89
CA GLU A 144 -14.68 8.48 -43.83
C GLU A 144 -15.32 8.07 -45.17
N GLU A 145 -15.23 6.81 -45.58
CA GLU A 145 -15.99 6.27 -46.71
C GLU A 145 -17.49 6.24 -46.42
N ASP A 146 -17.91 5.65 -45.31
CA ASP A 146 -19.33 5.53 -44.93
C ASP A 146 -19.95 6.92 -44.74
N ARG A 147 -19.19 7.85 -44.16
CA ARG A 147 -19.63 9.24 -44.00
C ARG A 147 -19.85 9.93 -45.34
N ARG A 148 -19.00 9.67 -46.34
CA ARG A 148 -19.17 10.20 -47.71
C ARG A 148 -20.39 9.61 -48.39
N GLU A 149 -20.64 8.32 -48.25
CA GLU A 149 -21.86 7.69 -48.79
C GLU A 149 -23.13 8.23 -48.13
N TYR A 150 -23.14 8.39 -46.81
CA TYR A 150 -24.29 8.98 -46.12
C TYR A 150 -24.55 10.42 -46.56
N MET A 151 -23.51 11.22 -46.84
CA MET A 151 -23.66 12.56 -47.40
C MET A 151 -24.17 12.53 -48.84
N LYS A 152 -23.64 11.61 -49.67
CA LYS A 152 -24.05 11.44 -51.06
C LYS A 152 -25.53 11.04 -51.18
N ASP A 153 -25.98 10.16 -50.31
CA ASP A 153 -27.35 9.63 -50.31
C ASP A 153 -28.33 10.47 -49.45
N GLY A 154 -27.86 11.56 -48.85
CA GLY A 154 -28.68 12.41 -47.98
C GLY A 154 -29.28 11.67 -46.77
N ARG A 155 -28.55 10.71 -46.22
CA ARG A 155 -28.96 9.88 -45.07
C ARG A 155 -28.64 10.56 -43.74
N CYS A 156 -29.59 10.53 -42.81
CA CYS A 156 -29.43 11.02 -41.46
C CYS A 156 -28.44 10.15 -40.66
N PHE A 157 -27.38 10.74 -40.10
CA PHE A 157 -26.42 9.99 -39.29
C PHE A 157 -26.97 9.51 -37.93
N ARG A 158 -28.17 9.96 -37.54
CA ARG A 158 -28.81 9.54 -36.29
C ARG A 158 -29.76 8.35 -36.49
N CYS A 159 -30.55 8.33 -37.57
CA CYS A 159 -31.58 7.30 -37.81
C CYS A 159 -31.43 6.55 -39.14
N ALA A 160 -30.38 6.84 -39.92
CA ALA A 160 -30.04 6.26 -41.22
C ALA A 160 -31.10 6.43 -42.34
N LYS A 161 -32.18 7.21 -42.11
CA LYS A 161 -33.21 7.50 -43.12
C LYS A 161 -32.77 8.62 -44.07
N GLN A 162 -33.16 8.53 -45.34
CA GLN A 162 -32.90 9.56 -46.36
C GLN A 162 -33.81 10.78 -46.19
N GLY A 163 -33.40 11.91 -46.77
CA GLY A 163 -34.22 13.13 -46.89
C GLY A 163 -34.04 14.14 -45.76
N HIS A 164 -33.19 13.87 -44.77
CA HIS A 164 -32.81 14.84 -43.73
C HIS A 164 -31.44 14.52 -43.13
N LEU A 165 -30.77 15.52 -42.56
CA LEU A 165 -29.51 15.34 -41.82
C LEU A 165 -29.79 15.28 -40.31
N SER A 166 -28.80 14.84 -39.52
CA SER A 166 -28.93 14.66 -38.07
C SER A 166 -29.40 15.90 -37.30
N ARG A 167 -29.21 17.10 -37.86
CA ARG A 167 -29.65 18.37 -37.25
C ARG A 167 -31.17 18.51 -37.27
N ASP A 168 -31.80 17.97 -38.31
CA ASP A 168 -33.22 18.06 -38.64
C ASP A 168 -33.95 16.72 -38.41
N CYS A 169 -33.31 15.80 -37.66
CA CYS A 169 -33.88 14.50 -37.37
C CYS A 169 -35.10 14.65 -36.45
N PRO A 170 -36.29 14.16 -36.87
CA PRO A 170 -37.50 14.28 -36.07
C PRO A 170 -37.43 13.49 -34.75
N MET A 171 -36.50 12.54 -34.63
CA MET A 171 -36.25 11.80 -33.38
C MET A 171 -35.35 12.55 -32.38
N LYS A 172 -35.00 13.83 -32.61
CA LYS A 172 -34.00 14.53 -31.80
C LYS A 172 -34.41 14.77 -30.34
N ASN A 173 -35.70 14.71 -30.01
CA ASN A 173 -36.23 15.06 -28.68
C ASN A 173 -36.74 13.88 -27.84
N ALA A 174 -36.61 12.65 -28.31
CA ALA A 174 -37.03 11.47 -27.56
C ALA A 174 -35.81 10.71 -27.03
N GLU A 175 -35.15 11.26 -26.01
CA GLU A 175 -34.26 10.53 -25.07
C GLU A 175 -33.62 11.54 -24.10
N LYS A 176 -34.33 11.89 -23.02
CA LYS A 176 -33.66 12.33 -21.79
C LYS A 176 -33.10 11.08 -21.12
N ALA A 177 -31.80 10.84 -21.25
CA ALA A 177 -31.12 9.83 -20.45
C ALA A 177 -31.03 10.30 -19.00
N PRO A 178 -31.27 9.45 -17.99
CA PRO A 178 -31.06 9.81 -16.60
C PRO A 178 -29.56 9.97 -16.35
N GLU A 179 -29.22 11.06 -15.68
CA GLU A 179 -27.87 11.43 -15.24
C GLU A 179 -27.28 10.30 -14.38
N LYS A 180 -26.24 9.61 -14.89
CA LYS A 180 -25.56 8.56 -14.14
C LYS A 180 -24.70 9.21 -13.05
N ALA A 181 -25.16 9.13 -11.80
CA ALA A 181 -24.34 9.46 -10.64
C ALA A 181 -23.08 8.58 -10.63
N ALA A 182 -21.92 9.19 -10.83
CA ALA A 182 -20.63 8.52 -10.76
C ALA A 182 -20.41 7.98 -9.34
N LYS A 183 -20.24 6.66 -9.21
CA LYS A 183 -19.81 6.04 -7.94
C LYS A 183 -18.38 6.50 -7.66
N LYS A 184 -18.22 7.38 -6.67
CA LYS A 184 -16.91 7.92 -6.26
C LYS A 184 -16.05 6.80 -5.66
N THR A 185 -14.76 6.84 -5.99
CA THR A 185 -13.79 5.89 -5.42
C THR A 185 -13.58 6.20 -3.92
N PRO A 186 -13.20 5.22 -3.08
CA PRO A 186 -12.94 5.45 -1.65
C PRO A 186 -11.97 6.61 -1.37
N ARG A 187 -11.01 6.82 -2.28
CA ARG A 187 -10.04 7.91 -2.22
C ARG A 187 -10.67 9.29 -2.46
N GLU A 188 -11.61 9.38 -3.40
CA GLU A 188 -12.35 10.63 -3.66
C GLU A 188 -13.31 10.96 -2.52
N ALA A 189 -13.90 9.94 -1.88
CA ALA A 189 -14.70 10.13 -0.67
C ALA A 189 -13.84 10.68 0.48
N TYR A 190 -12.66 10.07 0.72
CA TYR A 190 -11.73 10.51 1.77
C TYR A 190 -11.25 11.96 1.56
N VAL A 191 -10.83 12.32 0.34
CA VAL A 191 -10.38 13.69 0.03
C VAL A 191 -11.51 14.70 0.23
N LYS A 192 -12.74 14.33 -0.11
CA LYS A 192 -13.90 15.21 0.09
C LYS A 192 -14.23 15.39 1.57
N ILE A 193 -14.17 14.32 2.37
CA ILE A 193 -14.34 14.38 3.83
C ILE A 193 -13.26 15.28 4.43
N GLN A 194 -11.99 15.06 4.07
CA GLN A 194 -10.88 15.86 4.60
C GLN A 194 -10.96 17.35 4.20
N ALA A 195 -11.49 17.66 3.01
CA ALA A 195 -11.73 19.04 2.58
C ALA A 195 -12.86 19.69 3.39
N MET A 196 -13.96 18.98 3.63
CA MET A 196 -15.07 19.48 4.46
C MET A 196 -14.61 19.72 5.90
N PHE A 197 -13.79 18.83 6.47
CA PHE A 197 -13.25 19.00 7.83
C PHE A 197 -12.39 20.26 7.97
N LYS A 198 -11.62 20.64 6.94
CA LYS A 198 -10.76 21.84 6.99
C LYS A 198 -11.51 23.17 6.98
N GLU A 199 -12.78 23.18 6.59
CA GLU A 199 -13.60 24.39 6.54
C GLU A 199 -14.24 24.75 7.89
N TYR A 200 -14.25 23.80 8.85
CA TYR A 200 -14.79 24.01 10.19
C TYR A 200 -13.74 24.54 11.18
N SER A 201 -14.22 25.26 12.20
CA SER A 201 -13.42 25.74 13.32
C SER A 201 -12.77 24.57 14.07
N HIS A 202 -11.62 24.82 14.72
CA HIS A 202 -10.92 23.81 15.52
C HIS A 202 -11.77 23.29 16.69
N GLU A 203 -12.75 24.07 17.14
CA GLU A 203 -13.71 23.68 18.19
C GLU A 203 -14.77 22.70 17.64
N GLU A 204 -15.32 22.98 16.45
CA GLU A 204 -16.31 22.12 15.77
C GLU A 204 -15.69 20.79 15.31
N GLN A 205 -14.42 20.81 14.89
CA GLN A 205 -13.67 19.60 14.56
C GLN A 205 -13.51 18.67 15.77
N LYS A 206 -13.33 19.24 16.97
CA LYS A 206 -13.17 18.48 18.21
C LYS A 206 -14.49 17.87 18.68
N GLU A 207 -15.59 18.60 18.51
CA GLU A 207 -16.93 18.10 18.82
C GLU A 207 -17.32 16.94 17.89
N LEU A 208 -17.01 17.04 16.59
CA LEU A 208 -17.21 15.95 15.63
C LEU A 208 -16.37 14.71 15.93
N LEU A 209 -15.12 14.88 16.38
CA LEU A 209 -14.25 13.76 16.77
C LEU A 209 -14.79 13.01 18.00
N ASN A 210 -15.30 13.73 18.99
CA ASN A 210 -15.90 13.11 20.17
C ASN A 210 -17.15 12.30 19.82
N ILE A 211 -18.00 12.79 18.91
CA ILE A 211 -19.21 12.08 18.46
C ILE A 211 -18.84 10.77 17.73
N MET A 212 -17.76 10.77 16.93
CA MET A 212 -17.30 9.55 16.25
C MET A 212 -16.77 8.49 17.22
N GLU A 213 -16.12 8.89 18.30
CA GLU A 213 -15.66 7.98 19.36
C GLU A 213 -16.81 7.38 20.17
N ASP A 214 -17.86 8.17 20.46
CA ASP A 214 -19.05 7.72 21.18
C ASP A 214 -19.93 6.75 20.36
N GLU A 215 -19.95 6.89 19.02
CA GLU A 215 -20.70 6.01 18.12
C GLU A 215 -19.90 4.78 17.62
N GLY A 216 -18.64 4.64 18.06
CA GLY A 216 -17.82 3.44 17.82
C GLY A 216 -17.29 3.27 16.40
N PHE A 217 -16.97 4.37 15.71
CA PHE A 217 -16.29 4.37 14.41
C PHE A 217 -14.77 4.20 14.49
#